data_AF-A0A7C4U9A6-F1
#
_entry.id   AF-A0A7C4U9A6-F1
#
_cell.length_a   1.000
_cell.length_b   1.000
_cell.length_c   1.000
_cell.angle_alpha   90.00
_cell.angle_beta   90.00
_cell.angle_gamma   90.00
#
_symmetry.space_group_name_H-M   'P 1'
#
loop_
_entity.id
_entity.type
_entity.pdbx_description
1 polymer ?
#
loop_
_entity_poly.entity_id
_entity_poly.type
_entity_poly.pdbx_seq_one_letter_code
_entity_poly.pdbx_strand_id
1 'polypeptide(L)' 'MKWKTLSSEYLFNDRWFKVRKEVCETPQGKIVDPYYVYDFSTWVGALPVTED' A
#
# COMPACT_ATOMS: atom_id res chain seq x y z
N MET A 1 -11.99 12.91 2.76
CA MET A 1 -10.71 13.02 2.04
C MET A 1 -10.43 11.69 1.36
N LYS A 2 -10.56 11.61 0.04
CA LYS A 2 -10.26 10.39 -0.72
C LYS A 2 -9.09 10.70 -1.65
N TRP A 3 -8.05 9.88 -1.58
CA TRP A 3 -7.02 9.86 -2.62
C TRP A 3 -7.62 9.23 -3.87
N LYS A 4 -7.17 9.67 -5.05
CA LYS A 4 -7.58 9.11 -6.34
C LYS A 4 -6.36 8.53 -7.05
N THR A 5 -6.37 7.23 -7.29
CA THR A 5 -5.37 6.57 -8.14
C THR A 5 -5.67 6.90 -9.61
N LEU A 6 -4.68 7.47 -10.31
CA LEU A 6 -4.76 7.83 -11.73
C LEU A 6 -4.19 6.73 -12.62
N SER A 7 -3.11 6.08 -12.19
CA SER A 7 -2.54 4.89 -12.84
C SER A 7 -1.87 3.99 -11.81
N SER A 8 -1.74 2.70 -12.15
CA SER A 8 -1.14 1.67 -11.28
C SER A 8 -0.41 0.65 -12.15
N GLU A 9 0.86 0.39 -11.84
CA GLU A 9 1.72 -0.56 -12.54
C GLU A 9 2.40 -1.48 -11.51
N TYR A 10 2.39 -2.79 -11.75
CA TYR A 10 3.18 -3.73 -10.95
C TYR A 10 4.64 -3.67 -11.37
N LEU A 11 5.52 -3.28 -10.45
CA LEU A 11 6.97 -3.40 -10.63
C LEU A 11 7.45 -4.81 -10.33
N PHE A 12 6.85 -5.44 -9.32
CA PHE A 12 7.09 -6.82 -8.94
C PHE A 12 5.78 -7.49 -8.56
N ASN A 13 5.59 -8.72 -9.05
CA ASN A 13 4.44 -9.55 -8.73
C ASN A 13 4.90 -10.99 -8.56
N ASP A 14 5.52 -11.25 -7.41
CA ASP A 14 6.03 -12.57 -7.05
C ASP A 14 5.21 -13.16 -5.89
N ARG A 15 5.45 -14.43 -5.58
CA ARG A 15 4.86 -15.17 -4.47
C ARG A 15 5.09 -14.50 -3.12
N TRP A 16 6.26 -13.90 -2.91
CA TRP A 16 6.67 -13.37 -1.61
C TRP A 16 6.39 -11.88 -1.42
N PHE A 17 6.36 -11.12 -2.52
CA PHE A 17 6.08 -9.70 -2.45
C PHE A 17 5.47 -9.19 -3.75
N LYS A 18 4.54 -8.25 -3.61
CA LYS A 18 3.93 -7.52 -4.70
C LYS A 18 4.09 -6.04 -4.44
N VAL A 19 4.65 -5.33 -5.42
CA VAL A 19 4.89 -3.89 -5.33
C VAL A 19 4.31 -3.21 -6.56
N ARG A 20 3.51 -2.18 -6.31
CA ARG A 20 2.93 -1.32 -7.33
C ARG A 20 3.54 0.07 -7.27
N LYS A 21 3.82 0.64 -8.43
CA LYS A 21 4.09 2.07 -8.63
C LYS A 21 2.78 2.69 -9.11
N GLU A 22 2.29 3.67 -8.37
CA GLU A 22 1.05 4.39 -8.69
C GLU A 22 1.31 5.87 -8.93
N VAL A 23 0.42 6.47 -9.71
CA VAL A 23 0.25 7.92 -9.78
C VAL A 23 -1.03 8.26 -9.04
N CYS A 24 -0.94 9.10 -8.02
CA CYS A 24 -2.06 9.43 -7.15
C CYS A 24 -2.30 10.93 -7.06
N GLU A 25 -3.56 11.33 -7.01
CA GLU A 25 -3.99 12.69 -6.70
C GLU A 25 -4.40 12.76 -5.22
N THR A 26 -3.76 13.66 -4.47
CA THR A 26 -4.10 13.90 -3.07
C THR A 26 -5.47 14.58 -2.97
N PRO A 27 -6.12 14.58 -1.79
CA PRO A 27 -7.38 15.30 -1.60
C PRO A 27 -7.32 16.82 -1.87
N GLN A 28 -6.12 17.39 -1.97
CA GLN A 28 -5.86 18.79 -2.29
C GLN A 28 -5.51 19.02 -3.78
N GLY A 29 -5.62 18.00 -4.64
CA GLY A 29 -5.34 18.09 -6.08
C GLY A 29 -3.87 18.00 -6.46
N LYS A 30 -2.97 17.69 -5.52
CA LYS A 30 -1.54 17.50 -5.83
C LYS A 30 -1.33 16.12 -6.45
N ILE A 31 -0.58 16.05 -7.55
CA ILE A 31 -0.15 14.79 -8.16
C ILE A 31 1.11 14.26 -7.45
N VAL A 32 1.09 12.98 -7.10
CA VAL A 32 2.21 12.22 -6.54
C VAL A 32 2.58 11.12 -7.53
N ASP A 33 3.78 11.23 -8.09
CA ASP A 33 4.38 10.25 -9.01
C ASP A 33 5.90 10.20 -8.76
N PRO A 34 6.46 9.07 -8.27
CA PRO A 34 5.78 7.81 -7.95
C PRO A 34 5.22 7.76 -6.52
N TYR A 35 4.13 7.00 -6.35
CA TYR A 35 3.66 6.50 -5.05
C TYR A 35 3.78 4.97 -4.99
N TYR A 36 4.60 4.44 -4.07
CA TYR A 36 4.85 3.00 -3.98
C TYR A 36 3.90 2.32 -2.99
N VAL A 37 3.26 1.24 -3.44
CA VAL A 37 2.33 0.44 -2.62
C VAL A 37 2.84 -0.98 -2.53
N TYR A 38 3.02 -1.45 -1.30
CA TYR A 38 3.21 -2.87 -1.02
C TYR A 38 1.86 -3.53 -0.80
N ASP A 39 1.59 -4.58 -1.57
CA ASP A 39 0.37 -5.37 -1.43
C ASP A 39 0.70 -6.60 -0.57
N PHE A 40 0.14 -6.60 0.65
CA PHE A 40 0.28 -7.67 1.61
C PHE A 40 -1.06 -8.36 1.79
N SER A 41 -1.03 -9.69 1.91
CA SER A 41 -2.20 -10.44 2.36
C SER A 41 -2.63 -9.98 3.75
N THR A 42 -3.91 -10.17 4.08
CA THR A 42 -4.44 -9.87 5.40
C THR A 42 -3.66 -10.61 6.47
N TRP A 43 -3.25 -9.91 7.53
CA TRP A 43 -2.50 -10.47 8.65
C TRP A 43 -3.26 -10.28 9.96
N VAL A 44 -2.95 -11.11 10.94
CA VAL A 44 -3.46 -11.00 12.31
C VAL A 44 -2.27 -10.89 13.27
N GLY A 45 -2.37 -9.98 14.23
CA GLY A 45 -1.41 -9.87 15.33
C GLY A 45 -2.00 -10.49 16.59
N ALA A 46 -1.18 -11.24 17.32
CA ALA A 46 -1.51 -11.73 18.65
C ALA A 46 -0.51 -11.18 19.67
N LEU A 47 -1.01 -10.67 20.79
CA LEU A 47 -0.18 -10.24 21.91
C LEU A 47 -0.34 -11.26 23.05
N PRO A 48 0.67 -12.08 23.34
CA PRO A 48 0.62 -12.96 24.49
C PRO A 48 0.69 -12.14 25.78
N VAL A 49 -0.11 -12.51 26.77
CA VAL A 49 -0.18 -11.85 28.08
C VAL A 49 0.18 -12.89 29.15
N THR A 50 1.02 -12.50 30.11
CA THR A 50 1.40 -13.32 31.26
C THR A 50 0.71 -12.84 32.55
N GLU A 51 0.82 -13.62 33.62
CA GLU A 51 0.52 -13.12 34.97
C GLU A 51 1.50 -11.98 35.36
N ASP A 52 1.11 -11.16 36.34
CA ASP A 52 1.90 -10.04 36.88
C ASP A 52 3.17 -10.51 37.61
#